data_AF-A0A813JEJ1-F1
#
_entry.id   AF-A0A813JEJ1-F1
#
_cell.length_a   1.000
_cell.length_b   1.000
_cell.length_c   1.000
_cell.angle_alpha   90.00
_cell.angle_beta   90.00
_cell.angle_gamma   90.00
#
_symmetry.space_group_name_H-M   'P 1'
#
loop_
_entity.id
_entity.type
_entity.pdbx_description
1 polymer ?
#
loop_
_entity_poly.entity_id
_entity_poly.type
_entity_poly.pdbx_seq_one_letter_code
_entity_poly.pdbx_strand_id
1 'polypeptide(L)'
;ARSECVFEETNAQTDEATAAQMIALLGLCGSFPGEAEASLEASAAAAFPAEVRLHAFIKVLAVWGYYRQSHTLRACAQVALNQILDYCLVDLGSPARAELLRLILGHVSSELGPALLVERAMLYLRCLQRVALHPAARRWASAEHPQVSFFRSEIPLLLLSFSKHFSTRLPVLALLLPVVNRICWLCVDHWSTAEAGGQRPSPTSVFGALQVEALFGGVYLRSLGLAVPPLLAAPDAPSEASELLELLLESLCDLLQPELVRALWLSFDGDWRRPPLVEQVVARVVELLGAASGTERPLPPHLAQLSSAVLARVVAAFVGTDSVVQQGRSRQTEANGCDLDSVRLQWRQREAVCDLMAKIEENPKKARAAFDKSGLSDITPLPSLGGLAEGEDGSEEWARKLIWMLRCQNHVIPYAAVGEFFGQPKDDSEKAIAAFVDTFDWGAADIEQALRGFLEVFLLPKEAQQIDRVLKTF
;
A
#
# COMPACT_ATOMS: atom_id res chain seq x y z
N ALA A 1 -13.98 -21.56 -21.24
CA ALA A 1 -14.45 -21.38 -22.63
C ALA A 1 -14.78 -19.91 -22.81
N ARG A 2 -14.13 -19.22 -23.77
CA ARG A 2 -14.43 -17.83 -24.11
C ARG A 2 -15.86 -17.79 -24.66
N SER A 3 -16.80 -17.24 -23.90
CA SER A 3 -18.14 -16.94 -24.36
C SER A 3 -18.02 -15.77 -25.33
N GLU A 4 -18.08 -16.04 -26.63
CA GLU A 4 -18.22 -15.01 -27.65
C GLU A 4 -19.52 -14.25 -27.38
N CYS A 5 -19.37 -13.01 -26.91
CA CYS A 5 -20.48 -12.09 -26.73
C CYS A 5 -20.84 -11.55 -28.12
N VAL A 6 -21.76 -12.21 -28.81
CA VAL A 6 -22.25 -11.76 -30.12
C VAL A 6 -23.29 -10.66 -29.88
N PHE A 7 -22.82 -9.44 -29.74
CA PHE A 7 -23.66 -8.24 -29.78
C PHE A 7 -23.28 -7.46 -31.04
N GLU A 8 -23.91 -7.73 -32.19
CA GLU A 8 -23.68 -6.91 -33.40
C GLU A 8 -24.21 -5.47 -33.22
N GLU A 9 -23.72 -4.54 -34.05
CA GLU A 9 -23.87 -3.08 -33.95
C GLU A 9 -25.29 -2.59 -33.63
N THR A 10 -25.34 -1.51 -32.83
CA THR A 10 -26.50 -0.92 -32.14
C THR A 10 -27.71 -0.63 -33.03
N ASN A 11 -28.87 -1.20 -32.69
CA ASN A 11 -30.21 -0.74 -33.07
C ASN A 11 -31.07 -0.58 -31.81
N ALA A 12 -32.08 0.30 -31.79
CA ALA A 12 -32.93 0.53 -30.61
C ALA A 12 -33.57 -0.76 -30.03
N GLN A 13 -33.87 -1.74 -30.90
CA GLN A 13 -34.38 -3.05 -30.48
C GLN A 13 -33.35 -3.91 -29.71
N THR A 14 -32.05 -3.76 -30.01
CA THR A 14 -30.99 -4.44 -29.24
C THR A 14 -30.81 -3.79 -27.87
N ASP A 15 -31.04 -2.49 -27.75
CA ASP A 15 -30.88 -1.76 -26.50
C ASP A 15 -31.98 -2.12 -25.49
N GLU A 16 -33.25 -2.24 -25.93
CA GLU A 16 -34.35 -2.70 -25.07
C GLU A 16 -34.16 -4.15 -24.59
N ALA A 17 -33.74 -5.05 -25.49
CA ALA A 17 -33.47 -6.44 -25.14
C ALA A 17 -32.30 -6.54 -24.14
N THR A 18 -31.24 -5.75 -24.34
CA THR A 18 -30.08 -5.69 -23.46
C THR A 18 -30.44 -5.11 -22.08
N ALA A 19 -31.28 -4.07 -22.04
CA ALA A 19 -31.80 -3.51 -20.79
C ALA A 19 -32.66 -4.53 -20.04
N ALA A 20 -33.53 -5.28 -20.73
CA ALA A 20 -34.33 -6.35 -20.12
C ALA A 20 -33.44 -7.47 -19.55
N GLN A 21 -32.36 -7.84 -20.25
CA GLN A 21 -31.37 -8.79 -19.74
C GLN A 21 -30.66 -8.25 -18.48
N MET A 22 -30.28 -6.97 -18.42
CA MET A 22 -29.69 -6.38 -17.22
C MET A 22 -30.64 -6.43 -16.03
N ILE A 23 -31.92 -6.13 -16.22
CA ILE A 23 -32.94 -6.22 -15.17
C ILE A 23 -33.05 -7.66 -14.65
N ALA A 24 -33.05 -8.66 -15.55
CA ALA A 24 -33.04 -10.06 -15.16
C ALA A 24 -31.78 -10.44 -14.36
N LEU A 25 -30.59 -9.97 -14.79
CA LEU A 25 -29.33 -10.19 -14.08
C LEU A 25 -29.31 -9.53 -12.69
N LEU A 26 -29.92 -8.36 -12.54
CA LEU A 26 -30.08 -7.70 -11.25
C LEU A 26 -30.99 -8.48 -10.29
N GLY A 27 -32.02 -9.13 -10.84
CA GLY A 27 -32.84 -10.08 -10.08
C GLY A 27 -32.04 -11.23 -9.49
N LEU A 28 -31.05 -11.75 -10.22
CA LEU A 28 -30.16 -12.83 -9.73
C LEU A 28 -29.25 -12.36 -8.58
N CYS A 29 -28.89 -11.07 -8.57
CA CYS A 29 -28.08 -10.46 -7.51
C CYS A 29 -28.90 -9.97 -6.32
N GLY A 30 -30.23 -10.16 -6.31
CA GLY A 30 -31.11 -9.76 -5.21
C GLY A 30 -31.32 -8.25 -5.09
N SER A 31 -31.05 -7.48 -6.14
CA SER A 31 -30.94 -6.00 -6.08
C SER A 31 -32.25 -5.25 -6.42
N PHE A 32 -33.42 -5.86 -6.22
CA PHE A 32 -34.71 -5.18 -6.49
C PHE A 32 -35.07 -4.18 -5.39
N PRO A 33 -35.54 -2.96 -5.73
CA PRO A 33 -36.07 -2.03 -4.74
C PRO A 33 -37.46 -2.54 -4.26
N GLY A 34 -37.53 -3.14 -3.07
CA GLY A 34 -38.80 -3.58 -2.48
C GLY A 34 -38.67 -4.16 -1.07
N GLU A 35 -39.44 -3.58 -0.14
CA GLU A 35 -39.50 -3.89 1.30
C GLU A 35 -40.02 -5.31 1.61
N ALA A 36 -39.14 -6.33 1.59
CA ALA A 36 -39.40 -7.65 2.20
C ALA A 36 -38.08 -8.46 2.36
N GLU A 37 -37.09 -7.90 3.05
CA GLU A 37 -35.68 -8.27 2.80
C GLU A 37 -35.18 -9.57 3.46
N ALA A 38 -35.72 -10.04 4.60
CA ALA A 38 -35.09 -11.16 5.31
C ALA A 38 -35.51 -12.58 4.82
N SER A 39 -36.78 -12.79 4.44
CA SER A 39 -37.27 -14.13 4.04
C SER A 39 -36.97 -14.48 2.59
N LEU A 40 -36.95 -13.47 1.71
CA LEU A 40 -36.56 -13.61 0.30
C LEU A 40 -35.05 -13.77 0.13
N GLU A 41 -34.24 -13.18 1.02
CA GLU A 41 -32.78 -13.29 0.95
C GLU A 41 -32.29 -14.73 1.17
N ALA A 42 -32.78 -15.42 2.21
CA ALA A 42 -32.45 -16.82 2.43
C ALA A 42 -32.86 -17.69 1.22
N SER A 43 -34.01 -17.38 0.61
CA SER A 43 -34.50 -18.07 -0.58
C SER A 43 -33.67 -17.77 -1.84
N ALA A 44 -33.19 -16.54 -2.04
CA ALA A 44 -32.41 -16.13 -3.20
C ALA A 44 -30.91 -16.51 -3.07
N ALA A 45 -30.34 -16.44 -1.87
CA ALA A 45 -29.00 -16.95 -1.56
C ALA A 45 -28.94 -18.47 -1.66
N ALA A 46 -30.02 -19.17 -1.29
CA ALA A 46 -30.15 -20.61 -1.54
C ALA A 46 -30.38 -20.93 -3.04
N ALA A 47 -31.03 -20.05 -3.80
CA ALA A 47 -31.33 -20.28 -5.21
C ALA A 47 -30.14 -20.02 -6.16
N PHE A 48 -29.26 -19.07 -5.85
CA PHE A 48 -28.14 -18.69 -6.73
C PHE A 48 -26.82 -18.53 -5.96
N PRO A 49 -25.83 -19.42 -6.18
CA PRO A 49 -24.48 -19.32 -5.63
C PRO A 49 -23.76 -18.01 -6.02
N ALA A 50 -22.76 -17.62 -5.21
CA ALA A 50 -21.99 -16.39 -5.40
C ALA A 50 -21.28 -16.35 -6.78
N GLU A 51 -20.85 -17.50 -7.29
CA GLU A 51 -20.20 -17.64 -8.60
C GLU A 51 -21.15 -17.32 -9.76
N VAL A 52 -22.42 -17.69 -9.63
CA VAL A 52 -23.45 -17.37 -10.64
C VAL A 52 -23.72 -15.88 -10.67
N ARG A 53 -23.75 -15.25 -9.49
CA ARG A 53 -23.91 -13.79 -9.35
C ARG A 53 -22.68 -13.04 -9.86
N LEU A 54 -21.47 -13.56 -9.64
CA LEU A 54 -20.24 -13.04 -10.25
C LEU A 54 -20.33 -13.10 -11.77
N HIS A 55 -20.82 -14.20 -12.33
CA HIS A 55 -20.99 -14.30 -13.78
C HIS A 55 -21.98 -13.27 -14.33
N ALA A 56 -23.07 -13.00 -13.60
CA ALA A 56 -23.98 -11.91 -13.92
C ALA A 56 -23.29 -10.54 -13.89
N PHE A 57 -22.50 -10.27 -12.84
CA PHE A 57 -21.70 -9.05 -12.73
C PHE A 57 -20.74 -8.89 -13.92
N ILE A 58 -20.00 -9.94 -14.29
CA ILE A 58 -19.06 -9.94 -15.43
C ILE A 58 -19.80 -9.66 -16.74
N LYS A 59 -21.01 -10.21 -16.93
CA LYS A 59 -21.82 -9.92 -18.12
C LYS A 59 -22.24 -8.45 -18.17
N VAL A 60 -22.76 -7.89 -17.08
CA VAL A 60 -23.13 -6.46 -17.03
C VAL A 60 -21.91 -5.59 -17.32
N LEU A 61 -20.75 -5.96 -16.79
CA LEU A 61 -19.49 -5.27 -17.02
C LEU A 61 -19.01 -5.36 -18.47
N ALA A 62 -19.18 -6.52 -19.11
CA ALA A 62 -18.88 -6.70 -20.53
C ALA A 62 -19.78 -5.80 -21.39
N VAL A 63 -21.08 -5.71 -21.07
CA VAL A 63 -21.99 -4.80 -21.77
C VAL A 63 -21.56 -3.34 -21.59
N TRP A 64 -21.21 -2.94 -20.37
CA TRP A 64 -20.68 -1.59 -20.10
C TRP A 64 -19.43 -1.27 -20.94
N GLY A 65 -18.53 -2.24 -21.12
CA GLY A 65 -17.30 -2.08 -21.90
C GLY A 65 -17.50 -2.11 -23.42
N TYR A 66 -18.47 -2.90 -23.90
CA TYR A 66 -18.73 -3.12 -25.33
C TYR A 66 -19.46 -1.92 -25.95
N TYR A 67 -20.51 -1.41 -25.29
CA TYR A 67 -21.34 -0.32 -25.82
C TYR A 67 -20.80 1.07 -25.49
N ARG A 68 -19.54 1.34 -25.88
CA ARG A 68 -18.90 2.64 -25.58
C ARG A 68 -19.63 3.84 -26.17
N GLN A 69 -20.32 3.63 -27.29
CA GLN A 69 -21.03 4.68 -28.03
C GLN A 69 -22.47 4.90 -27.56
N SER A 70 -23.10 3.92 -26.88
CA SER A 70 -24.46 4.07 -26.34
C SER A 70 -24.41 4.58 -24.90
N HIS A 71 -24.63 5.88 -24.72
CA HIS A 71 -24.67 6.51 -23.39
C HIS A 71 -25.77 5.90 -22.50
N THR A 72 -26.91 5.55 -23.08
CA THR A 72 -28.06 4.97 -22.35
C THR A 72 -27.70 3.59 -21.80
N LEU A 73 -27.22 2.67 -22.64
CA LEU A 73 -26.84 1.32 -22.19
C LEU A 73 -25.71 1.36 -21.17
N ARG A 74 -24.73 2.25 -21.35
CA ARG A 74 -23.63 2.42 -20.40
C ARG A 74 -24.12 2.95 -19.05
N ALA A 75 -25.07 3.89 -19.06
CA ALA A 75 -25.71 4.38 -17.84
C ALA A 75 -26.52 3.28 -17.14
N CYS A 76 -27.31 2.49 -17.87
CA CYS A 76 -28.04 1.35 -17.32
C CYS A 76 -27.10 0.29 -16.71
N ALA A 77 -26.03 -0.07 -17.42
CA ALA A 77 -25.03 -1.00 -16.91
C ALA A 77 -24.35 -0.46 -15.65
N GLN A 78 -24.02 0.84 -15.62
CA GLN A 78 -23.45 1.50 -14.44
C GLN A 78 -24.39 1.44 -13.23
N VAL A 79 -25.68 1.72 -13.43
CA VAL A 79 -26.70 1.61 -12.38
C VAL A 79 -26.79 0.18 -11.87
N ALA A 80 -26.79 -0.80 -12.77
CA ALA A 80 -26.82 -2.20 -12.40
C ALA A 80 -25.60 -2.62 -11.57
N LEU A 81 -24.39 -2.27 -11.99
CA LEU A 81 -23.17 -2.53 -11.22
C LEU A 81 -23.21 -1.86 -9.84
N ASN A 82 -23.71 -0.63 -9.76
CA ASN A 82 -23.86 0.08 -8.49
C ASN A 82 -24.84 -0.64 -7.55
N GLN A 83 -25.96 -1.13 -8.06
CA GLN A 83 -26.96 -1.87 -7.28
C GLN A 83 -26.41 -3.21 -6.77
N ILE A 84 -25.63 -3.93 -7.57
CA ILE A 84 -24.96 -5.18 -7.13
C ILE A 84 -24.00 -4.88 -5.97
N LEU A 85 -23.24 -3.78 -6.04
CA LEU A 85 -22.34 -3.39 -4.97
C LEU A 85 -23.09 -2.95 -3.72
N ASP A 86 -24.18 -2.19 -3.86
CA ASP A 86 -25.04 -1.79 -2.75
C ASP A 86 -25.60 -3.01 -2.01
N TYR A 87 -26.09 -3.99 -2.77
CA TYR A 87 -26.53 -5.26 -2.22
C TYR A 87 -25.45 -5.94 -1.36
N CYS A 88 -24.20 -5.97 -1.85
CA CYS A 88 -23.08 -6.52 -1.09
C CYS A 88 -22.80 -5.74 0.19
N LEU A 89 -22.88 -4.41 0.16
CA LEU A 89 -22.45 -3.53 1.25
C LEU A 89 -23.48 -3.38 2.38
N VAL A 90 -24.75 -3.66 2.14
CA VAL A 90 -25.83 -3.54 3.15
C VAL A 90 -25.54 -4.38 4.41
N ASP A 91 -25.03 -5.60 4.26
CA ASP A 91 -24.62 -6.44 5.39
C ASP A 91 -23.47 -7.39 5.03
N LEU A 92 -22.23 -6.93 5.22
CA LEU A 92 -21.05 -7.80 5.08
C LEU A 92 -20.89 -8.82 6.22
N GLY A 93 -21.77 -8.84 7.22
CA GLY A 93 -21.90 -9.96 8.15
C GLY A 93 -22.53 -11.20 7.52
N SER A 94 -23.20 -11.05 6.38
CA SER A 94 -23.73 -12.17 5.60
C SER A 94 -22.60 -12.86 4.81
N PRO A 95 -22.34 -14.17 5.04
CA PRO A 95 -21.29 -14.91 4.33
C PRO A 95 -21.46 -14.85 2.80
N ALA A 96 -22.70 -14.91 2.32
CA ALA A 96 -22.99 -14.90 0.89
C ALA A 96 -22.64 -13.55 0.23
N ARG A 97 -22.91 -12.43 0.92
CA ARG A 97 -22.62 -11.09 0.41
C ARG A 97 -21.13 -10.77 0.49
N ALA A 98 -20.47 -11.17 1.59
CA ALA A 98 -19.03 -11.05 1.74
C ALA A 98 -18.28 -11.86 0.68
N GLU A 99 -18.70 -13.11 0.43
CA GLU A 99 -18.10 -13.95 -0.60
C GLU A 99 -18.32 -13.39 -2.01
N LEU A 100 -19.51 -12.87 -2.33
CA LEU A 100 -19.76 -12.21 -3.60
C LEU A 100 -18.84 -10.99 -3.79
N LEU A 101 -18.68 -10.14 -2.77
CA LEU A 101 -17.78 -9.00 -2.84
C LEU A 101 -16.32 -9.46 -3.03
N ARG A 102 -15.88 -10.49 -2.31
CA ARG A 102 -14.54 -11.08 -2.46
C ARG A 102 -14.31 -11.59 -3.88
N LEU A 103 -15.27 -12.29 -4.48
CA LEU A 103 -15.21 -12.75 -5.86
C LEU A 103 -15.15 -11.58 -6.86
N ILE A 104 -15.90 -10.51 -6.62
CA ILE A 104 -15.84 -9.28 -7.43
C ILE A 104 -14.45 -8.65 -7.35
N LEU A 105 -13.88 -8.51 -6.15
CA LEU A 105 -12.54 -7.95 -5.94
C LEU A 105 -11.44 -8.86 -6.54
N GLY A 106 -11.59 -10.18 -6.42
CA GLY A 106 -10.71 -11.15 -7.08
C GLY A 106 -10.75 -11.03 -8.60
N HIS A 107 -11.93 -10.81 -9.19
CA HIS A 107 -12.05 -10.53 -10.62
C HIS A 107 -11.35 -9.22 -11.01
N VAL A 108 -11.54 -8.14 -10.23
CA VAL A 108 -10.82 -6.87 -10.42
C VAL A 108 -9.31 -7.11 -10.41
N SER A 109 -8.81 -7.86 -9.43
CA SER A 109 -7.38 -8.21 -9.32
C SER A 109 -6.88 -8.94 -10.56
N SER A 110 -7.63 -9.93 -11.05
CA SER A 110 -7.25 -10.73 -12.23
C SER A 110 -7.18 -9.93 -13.53
N GLU A 111 -7.93 -8.83 -13.63
CA GLU A 111 -7.93 -7.97 -14.81
C GLU A 111 -6.98 -6.77 -14.70
N LEU A 112 -6.46 -6.48 -13.51
CA LEU A 112 -5.53 -5.38 -13.32
C LEU A 112 -4.22 -5.67 -14.05
N GLY A 113 -3.95 -4.84 -15.06
CA GLY A 113 -2.74 -4.93 -15.86
C GLY A 113 -2.63 -3.73 -16.80
N PRO A 114 -1.52 -3.63 -17.55
CA PRO A 114 -1.26 -2.49 -18.43
C PRO A 114 -2.28 -2.35 -19.57
N ALA A 115 -3.01 -3.42 -19.90
CA ALA A 115 -4.06 -3.43 -20.92
C ALA A 115 -5.44 -2.98 -20.39
N LEU A 116 -5.58 -2.78 -19.08
CA LEU A 116 -6.85 -2.34 -18.50
C LEU A 116 -7.15 -0.89 -18.91
N LEU A 117 -8.35 -0.69 -19.44
CA LEU A 117 -8.82 0.61 -19.90
C LEU A 117 -9.01 1.57 -18.71
N VAL A 118 -8.65 2.83 -18.90
CA VAL A 118 -8.74 3.87 -17.86
C VAL A 118 -10.16 3.98 -17.30
N GLU A 119 -11.18 3.97 -18.15
CA GLU A 119 -12.55 4.08 -17.67
C GLU A 119 -12.97 2.87 -16.83
N ARG A 120 -12.48 1.67 -17.18
CA ARG A 120 -12.73 0.44 -16.41
C ARG A 120 -11.99 0.47 -15.07
N ALA A 121 -10.77 1.00 -15.04
CA ALA A 121 -10.05 1.25 -13.80
C ALA A 121 -10.78 2.25 -12.90
N MET A 122 -11.28 3.37 -13.44
CA MET A 122 -12.08 4.34 -12.70
C MET A 122 -13.37 3.74 -12.13
N LEU A 123 -14.04 2.87 -12.89
CA LEU A 123 -15.20 2.13 -12.42
C LEU A 123 -14.87 1.28 -11.19
N TYR A 124 -13.79 0.49 -11.24
CA TYR A 124 -13.33 -0.31 -10.12
C TYR A 124 -12.92 0.53 -8.91
N LEU A 125 -12.25 1.67 -9.13
CA LEU A 125 -11.91 2.58 -8.03
C LEU A 125 -13.15 3.20 -7.38
N ARG A 126 -14.21 3.49 -8.13
CA ARG A 126 -15.49 3.91 -7.54
C ARG A 126 -16.09 2.81 -6.67
N CYS A 127 -15.98 1.53 -7.07
CA CYS A 127 -16.38 0.42 -6.21
C CYS A 127 -15.61 0.43 -4.89
N LEU A 128 -14.27 0.51 -4.96
CA LEU A 128 -13.40 0.56 -3.77
C LEU A 128 -13.67 1.80 -2.90
N GLN A 129 -13.98 2.94 -3.52
CA GLN A 129 -14.35 4.16 -2.82
C GLN A 129 -15.63 3.98 -2.01
N ARG A 130 -16.66 3.33 -2.58
CA ARG A 130 -17.89 3.02 -1.83
C ARG A 130 -17.62 2.08 -0.65
N VAL A 131 -16.78 1.07 -0.87
CA VAL A 131 -16.38 0.12 0.20
C VAL A 131 -15.65 0.85 1.33
N ALA A 132 -14.69 1.74 1.00
CA ALA A 132 -13.89 2.47 1.99
C ALA A 132 -14.68 3.57 2.74
N LEU A 133 -15.64 4.21 2.07
CA LEU A 133 -16.49 5.25 2.65
C LEU A 133 -17.72 4.69 3.40
N HIS A 134 -17.98 3.38 3.32
CA HIS A 134 -19.12 2.78 3.99
C HIS A 134 -19.05 3.01 5.52
N PRO A 135 -20.18 3.34 6.21
CA PRO A 135 -20.17 3.59 7.65
C PRO A 135 -19.63 2.42 8.48
N ALA A 136 -19.83 1.19 8.01
CA ALA A 136 -19.33 -0.01 8.67
C ALA A 136 -17.86 -0.35 8.34
N ALA A 137 -17.21 0.37 7.42
CA ALA A 137 -15.80 0.12 7.05
C ALA A 137 -14.86 0.17 8.27
N ARG A 138 -15.13 1.02 9.25
CA ARG A 138 -14.39 1.06 10.52
C ARG A 138 -14.47 -0.26 11.29
N ARG A 139 -15.64 -0.89 11.31
CA ARG A 139 -15.84 -2.20 11.96
C ARG A 139 -15.17 -3.31 11.16
N TRP A 140 -15.21 -3.25 9.83
CA TRP A 140 -14.57 -4.26 8.98
C TRP A 140 -13.05 -4.18 9.05
N ALA A 141 -12.50 -2.97 9.10
CA ALA A 141 -11.07 -2.75 9.29
C ALA A 141 -10.58 -3.24 10.66
N SER A 142 -11.43 -3.20 11.70
CA SER A 142 -11.07 -3.64 13.06
C SER A 142 -11.46 -5.09 13.38
N ALA A 143 -12.36 -5.71 12.63
CA ALA A 143 -12.81 -7.07 12.87
C ALA A 143 -11.75 -8.11 12.46
N GLU A 144 -11.54 -9.10 13.32
CA GLU A 144 -10.77 -10.32 13.02
C GLU A 144 -11.61 -11.37 12.29
N HIS A 145 -12.79 -11.00 11.79
CA HIS A 145 -13.71 -11.95 11.20
C HIS A 145 -13.20 -12.42 9.82
N PRO A 146 -13.12 -13.73 9.55
CA PRO A 146 -12.56 -14.27 8.30
C PRO A 146 -13.23 -13.67 7.05
N GLN A 147 -14.53 -13.40 7.13
CA GLN A 147 -15.31 -12.89 6.01
C GLN A 147 -14.95 -11.46 5.59
N VAL A 148 -14.33 -10.65 6.45
CA VAL A 148 -13.91 -9.28 6.12
C VAL A 148 -12.38 -9.12 6.05
N SER A 149 -11.67 -10.25 6.09
CA SER A 149 -10.21 -10.29 5.94
C SER A 149 -9.73 -9.67 4.62
N PHE A 150 -10.53 -9.77 3.55
CA PHE A 150 -10.25 -9.13 2.25
C PHE A 150 -10.08 -7.60 2.36
N PHE A 151 -10.73 -6.96 3.34
CA PHE A 151 -10.58 -5.52 3.57
C PHE A 151 -9.14 -5.18 3.99
N ARG A 152 -8.50 -6.13 4.69
CA ARG A 152 -7.13 -6.01 5.17
C ARG A 152 -6.12 -6.51 4.14
N SER A 153 -6.34 -7.66 3.52
CA SER A 153 -5.38 -8.23 2.58
C SER A 153 -5.55 -7.71 1.15
N GLU A 154 -6.75 -7.82 0.58
CA GLU A 154 -6.97 -7.63 -0.85
C GLU A 154 -7.08 -6.16 -1.26
N ILE A 155 -7.78 -5.33 -0.49
CA ILE A 155 -7.99 -3.91 -0.85
C ILE A 155 -6.65 -3.15 -0.98
N PRO A 156 -5.71 -3.19 -0.01
CA PRO A 156 -4.45 -2.49 -0.18
C PRO A 156 -3.64 -3.00 -1.37
N LEU A 157 -3.62 -4.31 -1.62
CA LEU A 157 -2.95 -4.89 -2.78
C LEU A 157 -3.55 -4.40 -4.10
N LEU A 158 -4.88 -4.28 -4.18
CA LEU A 158 -5.56 -3.68 -5.33
C LEU A 158 -5.15 -2.22 -5.52
N LEU A 159 -5.15 -1.42 -4.45
CA LEU A 159 -4.76 0.00 -4.51
C LEU A 159 -3.29 0.16 -4.98
N LEU A 160 -2.40 -0.70 -4.51
CA LEU A 160 -1.01 -0.73 -4.96
C LEU A 160 -0.88 -1.13 -6.43
N SER A 161 -1.64 -2.12 -6.88
CA SER A 161 -1.69 -2.51 -8.29
C SER A 161 -2.23 -1.40 -9.18
N PHE A 162 -3.27 -0.67 -8.75
CA PHE A 162 -3.76 0.52 -9.44
C PHE A 162 -2.66 1.58 -9.53
N SER A 163 -2.00 1.90 -8.42
CA SER A 163 -0.90 2.86 -8.41
C SER A 163 0.23 2.44 -9.36
N LYS A 164 0.61 1.15 -9.35
CA LYS A 164 1.68 0.62 -10.21
C LYS A 164 1.35 0.76 -11.70
N HIS A 165 0.13 0.46 -12.11
CA HIS A 165 -0.26 0.46 -13.52
C HIS A 165 -0.72 1.84 -14.04
N PHE A 166 -1.11 2.74 -13.15
CA PHE A 166 -1.69 4.04 -13.49
C PHE A 166 -1.01 5.21 -12.76
N SER A 167 0.30 5.08 -12.46
CA SER A 167 1.07 6.00 -11.61
C SER A 167 1.16 7.44 -12.08
N THR A 168 0.79 7.73 -13.33
CA THR A 168 0.78 9.09 -13.92
C THR A 168 -0.57 9.47 -14.51
N ARG A 169 -1.60 8.62 -14.39
CA ARG A 169 -2.92 8.87 -14.98
C ARG A 169 -3.79 9.64 -14.01
N LEU A 170 -3.85 10.97 -14.17
CA LEU A 170 -4.60 11.89 -13.31
C LEU A 170 -6.03 11.44 -12.97
N PRO A 171 -6.88 11.01 -13.93
CA PRO A 171 -8.27 10.63 -13.60
C PRO A 171 -8.36 9.41 -12.68
N VAL A 172 -7.37 8.51 -12.76
CA VAL A 172 -7.28 7.32 -11.91
C VAL A 172 -6.77 7.72 -10.54
N LEU A 173 -5.70 8.52 -10.47
CA LEU A 173 -5.13 8.98 -9.21
C LEU A 173 -6.10 9.85 -8.40
N ALA A 174 -6.90 10.69 -9.06
CA ALA A 174 -7.91 11.53 -8.41
C ALA A 174 -8.99 10.71 -7.69
N LEU A 175 -9.25 9.48 -8.15
CA LEU A 175 -10.12 8.53 -7.45
C LEU A 175 -9.36 7.64 -6.47
N LEU A 176 -8.10 7.29 -6.78
CA LEU A 176 -7.28 6.40 -5.96
C LEU A 176 -6.89 7.05 -4.62
N LEU A 177 -6.38 8.27 -4.66
CA LEU A 177 -5.77 8.91 -3.49
C LEU A 177 -6.77 9.13 -2.33
N PRO A 178 -8.03 9.56 -2.55
CA PRO A 178 -9.02 9.64 -1.48
C PRO A 178 -9.33 8.28 -0.84
N VAL A 179 -9.32 7.20 -1.62
CA VAL A 179 -9.52 5.84 -1.11
C VAL A 179 -8.33 5.41 -0.27
N VAL A 180 -7.10 5.63 -0.76
CA VAL A 180 -5.88 5.39 -0.01
C VAL A 180 -5.90 6.16 1.31
N ASN A 181 -6.27 7.44 1.29
CA ASN A 181 -6.37 8.26 2.50
C ASN A 181 -7.32 7.66 3.51
N ARG A 182 -8.51 7.25 3.04
CA ARG A 182 -9.51 6.64 3.90
C ARG A 182 -9.00 5.33 4.51
N ILE A 183 -8.37 4.47 3.72
CA ILE A 183 -7.82 3.20 4.23
C ILE A 183 -6.70 3.44 5.24
N CYS A 184 -5.77 4.37 4.98
CA CYS A 184 -4.72 4.74 5.93
C CYS A 184 -5.32 5.18 7.27
N TRP A 185 -6.32 6.08 7.25
CA TRP A 185 -7.02 6.51 8.47
C TRP A 185 -7.70 5.37 9.22
N LEU A 186 -8.34 4.44 8.52
CA LEU A 186 -8.97 3.28 9.13
C LEU A 186 -7.95 2.36 9.82
N CYS A 187 -6.76 2.19 9.23
CA CYS A 187 -5.67 1.42 9.81
C CYS A 187 -5.10 2.10 11.06
N VAL A 188 -4.89 3.41 11.00
CA VAL A 188 -4.33 4.21 12.10
C VAL A 188 -5.25 4.28 13.31
N ASP A 189 -6.54 4.49 13.08
CA ASP A 189 -7.54 4.50 14.14
C ASP A 189 -7.63 3.12 14.84
N HIS A 190 -7.36 2.03 14.11
CA HIS A 190 -7.32 0.70 14.70
C HIS A 190 -6.06 0.44 15.54
N TRP A 191 -4.85 0.78 15.06
CA TRP A 191 -3.64 0.55 15.87
C TRP A 191 -3.59 1.46 17.11
N SER A 192 -4.14 2.69 17.03
CA SER A 192 -3.97 3.70 18.09
C SER A 192 -4.89 3.40 19.27
N THR A 193 -6.06 2.83 18.99
CA THR A 193 -6.97 2.32 20.02
C THR A 193 -6.43 1.08 20.72
N ALA A 194 -5.62 0.25 20.05
CA ALA A 194 -4.97 -0.91 20.66
C ALA A 194 -3.84 -0.51 21.62
N GLU A 195 -3.01 0.47 21.25
CA GLU A 195 -1.90 0.96 22.07
C GLU A 195 -2.37 1.70 23.34
N ALA A 196 -3.45 2.47 23.26
CA ALA A 196 -4.04 3.16 24.42
C ALA A 196 -4.54 2.21 25.52
N GLY A 197 -4.74 0.93 25.21
CA GLY A 197 -5.12 -0.11 26.17
C GLY A 197 -3.98 -0.68 27.00
N GLY A 198 -2.72 -0.28 26.74
CA GLY A 198 -1.53 -0.83 27.42
C GLY A 198 -1.29 -2.31 27.14
N GLN A 199 -1.95 -2.89 26.13
CA GLN A 199 -1.76 -4.27 25.71
C GLN A 199 -0.61 -4.35 24.71
N ARG A 200 0.08 -5.51 24.67
CA ARG A 200 1.07 -5.79 23.61
C ARG A 200 0.40 -5.57 22.24
N PRO A 201 1.15 -5.05 21.24
CA PRO A 201 0.61 -4.83 19.91
C PRO A 201 -0.02 -6.14 19.40
N SER A 202 -1.31 -6.08 19.09
CA SER A 202 -2.01 -7.23 18.52
C SER A 202 -1.44 -7.52 17.12
N PRO A 203 -1.54 -8.76 16.63
CA PRO A 203 -1.16 -9.08 15.24
C PRO A 203 -1.86 -8.15 14.23
N THR A 204 -3.08 -7.69 14.56
CA THR A 204 -3.85 -6.76 13.75
C THR A 204 -3.29 -5.34 13.71
N SER A 205 -2.67 -4.85 14.79
CA SER A 205 -2.03 -3.52 14.79
C SER A 205 -0.75 -3.53 13.96
N VAL A 206 0.04 -4.61 14.04
CA VAL A 206 1.24 -4.80 13.21
C VAL A 206 0.86 -4.87 11.73
N PHE A 207 -0.21 -5.62 11.40
CA PHE A 207 -0.70 -5.71 10.02
C PHE A 207 -1.21 -4.36 9.49
N GLY A 208 -1.98 -3.63 10.30
CA GLY A 208 -2.41 -2.26 10.00
C GLY A 208 -1.24 -1.36 9.64
N ALA A 209 -0.11 -1.54 10.35
CA ALA A 209 1.07 -0.76 10.06
C ALA A 209 1.74 -1.09 8.74
N LEU A 210 1.89 -2.36 8.41
CA LEU A 210 2.44 -2.78 7.12
C LEU A 210 1.58 -2.26 5.95
N GLN A 211 0.25 -2.19 6.12
CA GLN A 211 -0.62 -1.63 5.08
C GLN A 211 -0.39 -0.14 4.88
N VAL A 212 -0.28 0.63 5.96
CA VAL A 212 0.00 2.08 5.88
C VAL A 212 1.36 2.31 5.24
N GLU A 213 2.37 1.56 5.63
CA GLU A 213 3.70 1.61 5.02
C GLU A 213 3.64 1.36 3.52
N ALA A 214 2.98 0.27 3.12
CA ALA A 214 2.87 -0.13 1.73
C ALA A 214 2.10 0.90 0.92
N LEU A 215 0.95 1.40 1.41
CA LEU A 215 0.13 2.39 0.71
C LEU A 215 0.80 3.75 0.65
N PHE A 216 1.37 4.23 1.75
CA PHE A 216 2.02 5.53 1.79
C PHE A 216 3.31 5.53 0.97
N GLY A 217 4.16 4.52 1.13
CA GLY A 217 5.37 4.36 0.33
C GLY A 217 5.09 4.05 -1.13
N GLY A 218 4.24 3.05 -1.37
CA GLY A 218 3.93 2.51 -2.68
C GLY A 218 3.10 3.44 -3.56
N VAL A 219 2.27 4.31 -2.97
CA VAL A 219 1.44 5.28 -3.71
C VAL A 219 2.02 6.69 -3.62
N TYR A 220 2.12 7.30 -2.42
CA TYR A 220 2.52 8.70 -2.30
C TYR A 220 4.00 8.92 -2.62
N LEU A 221 4.90 8.25 -1.90
CA LEU A 221 6.34 8.47 -2.07
C LEU A 221 6.81 8.07 -3.47
N ARG A 222 6.28 6.97 -4.02
CA ARG A 222 6.50 6.58 -5.42
C ARG A 222 6.02 7.65 -6.40
N SER A 223 4.78 8.14 -6.25
CA SER A 223 4.21 9.12 -7.20
C SER A 223 4.92 10.47 -7.12
N LEU A 224 5.30 10.92 -5.92
CA LEU A 224 6.18 12.08 -5.73
C LEU A 224 7.54 11.87 -6.41
N GLY A 225 8.15 10.70 -6.25
CA GLY A 225 9.41 10.35 -6.90
C GLY A 225 9.35 10.35 -8.43
N LEU A 226 8.16 10.16 -9.02
CA LEU A 226 7.93 10.29 -10.47
C LEU A 226 7.64 11.73 -10.89
N ALA A 227 6.93 12.50 -10.07
CA ALA A 227 6.47 13.85 -10.41
C ALA A 227 7.55 14.92 -10.20
N VAL A 228 8.37 14.80 -9.15
CA VAL A 228 9.36 15.82 -8.76
C VAL A 228 10.52 15.96 -9.75
N PRO A 229 11.24 14.88 -10.15
CA PRO A 229 12.43 15.04 -10.98
C PRO A 229 12.19 15.71 -12.35
N PRO A 230 11.11 15.41 -13.11
CA PRO A 230 10.83 16.09 -14.37
C PRO A 230 10.63 17.61 -14.22
N LEU A 231 10.00 18.05 -13.12
CA LEU A 231 9.80 19.47 -12.82
C LEU A 231 11.11 20.18 -12.49
N LEU A 232 12.05 19.47 -11.85
CA LEU A 232 13.37 20.02 -11.52
C LEU A 232 14.33 20.02 -12.71
N ALA A 233 14.16 19.10 -13.68
CA ALA A 233 15.10 18.88 -14.76
C ALA A 233 14.89 19.75 -16.01
N ALA A 234 13.66 20.22 -16.29
CA ALA A 234 13.34 20.86 -17.57
C ALA A 234 12.64 22.23 -17.44
N PRO A 235 13.02 23.22 -18.28
CA PRO A 235 12.49 24.59 -18.23
C PRO A 235 11.03 24.76 -18.69
N ASP A 236 10.53 23.81 -19.49
CA ASP A 236 9.14 23.72 -19.97
C ASP A 236 8.54 22.42 -19.44
N ALA A 237 8.54 22.25 -18.11
CA ALA A 237 8.02 21.04 -17.50
C ALA A 237 6.60 20.73 -18.02
N PRO A 238 6.32 19.46 -18.36
CA PRO A 238 5.04 19.10 -18.95
C PRO A 238 3.90 19.47 -17.98
N SER A 239 2.83 20.08 -18.51
CA SER A 239 1.61 20.43 -17.76
C SER A 239 1.16 19.28 -16.85
N GLU A 240 1.26 18.06 -17.37
CA GLU A 240 0.90 16.82 -16.68
C GLU A 240 1.67 16.57 -15.37
N ALA A 241 2.97 16.91 -15.30
CA ALA A 241 3.76 16.73 -14.07
C ALA A 241 3.37 17.75 -12.99
N SER A 242 3.04 18.98 -13.41
CA SER A 242 2.53 20.03 -12.51
C SER A 242 1.15 19.65 -11.96
N GLU A 243 0.24 19.22 -12.83
CA GLU A 243 -1.11 18.75 -12.45
C GLU A 243 -1.05 17.52 -11.52
N LEU A 244 -0.12 16.60 -11.78
CA LEU A 244 0.10 15.44 -10.92
C LEU A 244 0.61 15.85 -9.55
N LEU A 245 1.55 16.78 -9.49
CA LEU A 245 2.09 17.27 -8.23
C LEU A 245 1.03 18.05 -7.44
N GLU A 246 0.22 18.88 -8.11
CA GLU A 246 -0.91 19.59 -7.51
C GLU A 246 -1.85 18.60 -6.81
N LEU A 247 -2.33 17.58 -7.55
CA LEU A 247 -3.21 16.54 -7.01
C LEU A 247 -2.59 15.79 -5.82
N LEU A 248 -1.28 15.46 -5.90
CA LEU A 248 -0.58 14.78 -4.82
C LEU A 248 -0.47 15.65 -3.56
N LEU A 249 -0.13 16.94 -3.72
CA LEU A 249 0.02 17.86 -2.60
C LEU A 249 -1.33 18.20 -1.95
N GLU A 250 -2.40 18.38 -2.73
CA GLU A 250 -3.77 18.54 -2.22
C GLU A 250 -4.17 17.31 -1.40
N SER A 251 -3.96 16.12 -1.95
CA SER A 251 -4.32 14.88 -1.26
C SER A 251 -3.46 14.63 -0.01
N LEU A 252 -2.21 15.08 0.00
CA LEU A 252 -1.37 15.07 1.21
C LEU A 252 -1.87 16.05 2.27
N CYS A 253 -2.38 17.23 1.89
CA CYS A 253 -2.98 18.19 2.82
C CYS A 253 -4.22 17.60 3.52
N ASP A 254 -5.00 16.79 2.80
CA ASP A 254 -6.15 16.06 3.36
C ASP A 254 -5.71 14.90 4.24
N LEU A 255 -4.69 14.15 3.82
CA LEU A 255 -4.19 12.99 4.55
C LEU A 255 -3.52 13.39 5.87
N LEU A 256 -2.54 14.29 5.81
CA LEU A 256 -1.63 14.63 6.91
C LEU A 256 -2.27 15.55 7.95
N GLN A 257 -3.40 15.14 8.54
CA GLN A 257 -3.91 15.81 9.74
C GLN A 257 -2.99 15.53 10.93
N PRO A 258 -2.96 16.42 11.94
CA PRO A 258 -2.09 16.31 13.11
C PRO A 258 -2.07 14.93 13.78
N GLU A 259 -3.22 14.27 13.93
CA GLU A 259 -3.34 12.97 14.57
C GLU A 259 -2.65 11.88 13.75
N LEU A 260 -2.84 11.90 12.42
CA LEU A 260 -2.19 10.93 11.54
C LEU A 260 -0.69 11.18 11.49
N VAL A 261 -0.25 12.43 11.38
CA VAL A 261 1.18 12.76 11.35
C VAL A 261 1.87 12.25 12.61
N ARG A 262 1.29 12.46 13.79
CA ARG A 262 1.85 11.94 15.05
C ARG A 262 1.88 10.41 15.06
N ALA A 263 0.81 9.75 14.61
CA ALA A 263 0.75 8.29 14.55
C ALA A 263 1.79 7.71 13.58
N LEU A 264 1.93 8.30 12.39
CA LEU A 264 2.95 7.92 11.41
C LEU A 264 4.34 8.13 11.99
N TRP A 265 4.60 9.28 12.60
CA TRP A 265 5.92 9.58 13.14
C TRP A 265 6.31 8.64 14.28
N LEU A 266 5.42 8.38 15.24
CA LEU A 266 5.68 7.46 16.34
C LEU A 266 5.85 6.01 15.87
N SER A 267 5.06 5.59 14.89
CA SER A 267 5.03 4.19 14.43
C SER A 267 6.11 3.87 13.39
N PHE A 268 6.67 4.87 12.72
CA PHE A 268 7.61 4.69 11.61
C PHE A 268 8.90 5.47 11.82
N ASP A 269 8.83 6.81 11.77
CA ASP A 269 10.02 7.66 11.84
C ASP A 269 10.79 7.51 13.17
N GLY A 270 10.07 7.20 14.25
CA GLY A 270 10.59 6.91 15.58
C GLY A 270 11.03 5.47 15.82
N ASP A 271 10.82 4.55 14.88
CA ASP A 271 11.34 3.17 14.94
C ASP A 271 12.44 3.03 13.89
N TRP A 272 13.70 2.88 14.34
CA TRP A 272 14.82 2.78 13.40
C TRP A 272 14.68 1.62 12.42
N ARG A 273 13.87 0.60 12.71
CA ARG A 273 13.67 -0.59 11.87
C ARG A 273 12.72 -0.36 10.71
N ARG A 274 12.02 0.77 10.69
CA ARG A 274 10.97 1.10 9.73
C ARG A 274 11.39 2.28 8.84
N PRO A 275 10.80 2.40 7.64
CA PRO A 275 11.07 3.55 6.79
C PRO A 275 10.50 4.84 7.40
N PRO A 276 11.22 5.96 7.33
CA PRO A 276 10.79 7.23 7.89
C PRO A 276 9.82 7.95 6.95
N LEU A 277 8.56 7.55 7.00
CA LEU A 277 7.53 7.97 6.05
C LEU A 277 7.30 9.49 6.07
N VAL A 278 7.24 10.11 7.25
CA VAL A 278 6.98 11.56 7.37
C VAL A 278 8.18 12.34 6.88
N GLU A 279 9.38 11.96 7.32
CA GLU A 279 10.65 12.57 6.89
C GLU A 279 10.84 12.48 5.37
N GLN A 280 10.52 11.34 4.75
CA GLN A 280 10.62 11.19 3.30
C GLN A 280 9.68 12.12 2.54
N VAL A 281 8.45 12.32 3.01
CA VAL A 281 7.54 13.30 2.39
C VAL A 281 8.07 14.72 2.60
N VAL A 282 8.48 15.07 3.81
CA VAL A 282 9.05 16.39 4.11
C VAL A 282 10.27 16.66 3.24
N ALA A 283 11.19 15.70 3.10
CA ALA A 283 12.37 15.82 2.26
C ALA A 283 12.01 16.12 0.80
N ARG A 284 11.02 15.43 0.23
CA ARG A 284 10.55 15.68 -1.15
C ARG A 284 9.89 17.04 -1.31
N VAL A 285 9.11 17.49 -0.33
CA VAL A 285 8.46 18.81 -0.35
C VAL A 285 9.49 19.93 -0.16
N VAL A 286 10.50 19.73 0.68
CA VAL A 286 11.61 20.67 0.88
C VAL A 286 12.50 20.73 -0.36
N GLU A 287 12.77 19.60 -1.03
CA GLU A 287 13.50 19.55 -2.30
C GLU A 287 12.83 20.45 -3.36
N LEU A 288 11.49 20.38 -3.46
CA LEU A 288 10.69 21.23 -4.34
C LEU A 288 10.84 22.73 -4.02
N LEU A 289 10.72 23.11 -2.74
CA LEU A 289 10.85 24.51 -2.31
C LEU A 289 12.29 25.04 -2.42
N GLY A 290 13.27 24.19 -2.10
CA GLY A 290 14.69 24.51 -2.14
C GLY A 290 15.16 24.82 -3.55
N ALA A 291 14.76 24.00 -4.53
CA ALA A 291 15.04 24.24 -5.94
C ALA A 291 14.46 25.56 -6.46
N ALA A 292 13.33 26.02 -5.90
CA ALA A 292 12.72 27.31 -6.25
C ALA A 292 13.45 28.53 -5.65
N SER A 293 14.24 28.35 -4.58
CA SER A 293 14.89 29.44 -3.84
C SER A 293 16.26 29.85 -4.38
N GLY A 294 16.90 29.00 -5.18
CA GLY A 294 18.26 29.21 -5.72
C GLY A 294 18.37 29.28 -7.24
N THR A 295 17.27 29.21 -7.97
CA THR A 295 17.25 29.23 -9.44
C THR A 295 16.61 30.52 -9.98
N GLU A 296 16.89 30.89 -11.22
CA GLU A 296 16.24 32.02 -11.91
C GLU A 296 14.71 31.85 -12.08
N ARG A 297 14.11 30.74 -11.60
CA ARG A 297 12.72 30.37 -11.88
C ARG A 297 12.04 29.73 -10.66
N PRO A 298 11.19 30.47 -9.93
CA PRO A 298 10.47 29.94 -8.79
C PRO A 298 9.41 28.92 -9.23
N LEU A 299 9.08 27.98 -8.33
CA LEU A 299 7.92 27.10 -8.45
C LEU A 299 6.65 27.94 -8.74
N PRO A 300 5.67 27.43 -9.51
CA PRO A 300 4.37 28.07 -9.63
C PRO A 300 3.79 28.44 -8.24
N PRO A 301 3.24 29.65 -8.06
CA PRO A 301 2.82 30.13 -6.74
C PRO A 301 1.84 29.19 -6.01
N HIS A 302 0.93 28.56 -6.74
CA HIS A 302 -0.02 27.60 -6.16
C HIS A 302 0.68 26.34 -5.65
N LEU A 303 1.64 25.77 -6.39
CA LEU A 303 2.43 24.63 -5.92
C LEU A 303 3.31 24.98 -4.72
N ALA A 304 3.85 26.20 -4.67
CA ALA A 304 4.62 26.67 -3.52
C ALA A 304 3.72 26.82 -2.28
N GLN A 305 2.49 27.32 -2.46
CA GLN A 305 1.49 27.41 -1.40
C GLN A 305 1.08 26.03 -0.90
N LEU A 306 0.79 25.08 -1.80
CA LEU A 306 0.46 23.70 -1.43
C LEU A 306 1.61 22.99 -0.72
N SER A 307 2.84 23.15 -1.21
CA SER A 307 4.05 22.62 -0.56
C SER A 307 4.21 23.19 0.85
N SER A 308 4.02 24.51 1.01
CA SER A 308 4.05 25.17 2.32
C SER A 308 2.92 24.69 3.22
N ALA A 309 1.72 24.44 2.68
CA ALA A 309 0.58 23.92 3.42
C ALA A 309 0.85 22.50 3.94
N VAL A 310 1.44 21.61 3.13
CA VAL A 310 1.87 20.28 3.56
C VAL A 310 2.86 20.37 4.72
N LEU A 311 3.89 21.21 4.61
CA LEU A 311 4.86 21.41 5.71
C LEU A 311 4.20 22.00 6.96
N ALA A 312 3.29 22.97 6.80
CA ALA A 312 2.57 23.56 7.91
C ALA A 312 1.70 22.53 8.65
N ARG A 313 1.09 21.58 7.94
CA ARG A 313 0.35 20.46 8.55
C ARG A 313 1.25 19.56 9.40
N VAL A 314 2.44 19.23 8.89
CA VAL A 314 3.42 18.43 9.63
C VAL A 314 3.90 19.19 10.87
N VAL A 315 4.25 20.47 10.74
CA VAL A 315 4.69 21.30 11.87
C VAL A 315 3.57 21.45 12.92
N ALA A 316 2.33 21.70 12.49
CA ALA A 316 1.17 21.82 13.38
C ALA A 316 0.89 20.54 14.19
N ALA A 317 1.35 19.38 13.72
CA ALA A 317 1.24 18.13 14.46
C ALA A 317 2.07 18.11 15.75
N PHE A 318 3.18 18.86 15.79
CA PHE A 318 4.16 18.87 16.88
C PHE A 318 4.22 20.20 17.65
N VAL A 319 3.77 21.31 17.04
CA VAL A 319 3.62 22.59 17.73
C VAL A 319 2.31 22.56 18.52
N GLY A 320 2.42 22.42 19.84
CA GLY A 320 1.28 22.28 20.75
C GLY A 320 0.20 23.34 20.51
N THR A 321 -0.94 22.92 19.98
CA THR A 321 -2.19 23.67 20.09
C THR A 321 -2.97 23.11 21.29
N ASP A 322 -2.53 23.52 22.48
CA ASP A 322 -3.18 23.25 23.77
C ASP A 322 -4.57 23.92 23.93
N SER A 323 -5.27 24.27 22.84
CA SER A 323 -6.41 25.19 22.91
C SER A 323 -7.78 24.62 22.54
N VAL A 324 -7.99 23.31 22.32
CA VAL A 324 -9.34 22.77 22.08
C VAL A 324 -9.61 21.36 22.68
N VAL A 325 -9.19 21.02 23.90
CA VAL A 325 -9.88 19.97 24.69
C VAL A 325 -9.84 20.28 26.20
N GLN A 326 -10.44 21.41 26.59
CA GLN A 326 -11.23 21.43 27.83
C GLN A 326 -12.67 21.12 27.43
N GLN A 327 -12.99 19.84 27.22
CA GLN A 327 -14.32 19.28 27.50
C GLN A 327 -14.27 17.75 27.36
N GLY A 328 -14.16 17.08 28.51
CA GLY A 328 -14.82 15.78 28.68
C GLY A 328 -14.04 14.52 28.37
N ARG A 329 -12.82 14.35 28.88
CA ARG A 329 -12.37 13.11 29.53
C ARG A 329 -11.00 13.32 30.18
N SER A 330 -11.06 13.54 31.49
CA SER A 330 -9.96 13.28 32.41
C SER A 330 -9.45 11.85 32.19
N ARG A 331 -8.31 11.74 31.50
CA ARG A 331 -7.17 10.91 31.86
C ARG A 331 -5.95 11.67 31.36
N GLN A 332 -5.41 12.52 32.22
CA GLN A 332 -4.00 12.85 32.16
C GLN A 332 -3.26 11.51 32.23
N THR A 333 -2.85 11.01 31.07
CA THR A 333 -1.79 10.03 31.01
C THR A 333 -0.57 10.78 31.54
N GLU A 334 -0.18 10.47 32.77
CA GLU A 334 1.20 10.64 33.20
C GLU A 334 2.06 9.78 32.25
N ALA A 335 2.34 10.31 31.06
CA ALA A 335 3.35 9.82 30.12
C ALA A 335 4.54 10.80 30.27
N ASN A 336 5.31 10.64 31.35
CA ASN A 336 6.50 9.78 31.46
C ASN A 336 7.68 10.28 30.61
N GLY A 337 8.67 10.90 31.26
CA GLY A 337 9.98 11.18 30.65
C GLY A 337 10.71 9.94 30.10
N CYS A 338 10.21 8.73 30.41
CA CYS A 338 10.62 7.46 29.81
C CYS A 338 10.35 7.38 28.29
N ASP A 339 9.39 8.14 27.76
CA ASP A 339 9.01 8.10 26.33
C ASP A 339 10.00 8.89 25.46
N LEU A 340 10.39 10.10 25.89
CA LEU A 340 11.37 10.96 25.20
C LEU A 340 12.77 10.34 25.12
N ASP A 341 13.22 9.69 26.19
CA ASP A 341 14.53 9.03 26.20
C ASP A 341 14.54 7.79 25.28
N SER A 342 13.40 7.09 25.17
CA SER A 342 13.23 5.99 24.22
C SER A 342 13.31 6.48 22.76
N VAL A 343 12.64 7.59 22.45
CA VAL A 343 12.68 8.24 21.13
C VAL A 343 14.09 8.70 20.79
N ARG A 344 14.81 9.32 21.74
CA ARG A 344 16.20 9.74 21.54
C ARG A 344 17.13 8.56 21.29
N LEU A 345 16.90 7.44 21.98
CA LEU A 345 17.66 6.22 21.78
C LEU A 345 17.42 5.66 20.37
N GLN A 346 16.16 5.60 19.93
CA GLN A 346 15.79 5.17 18.58
C GLN A 346 16.45 6.05 17.50
N TRP A 347 16.46 7.37 17.71
CA TRP A 347 17.12 8.30 16.79
C TRP A 347 18.61 8.03 16.67
N ARG A 348 19.33 7.86 17.79
CA ARG A 348 20.76 7.52 17.79
C ARG A 348 21.03 6.19 17.09
N GLN A 349 20.16 5.20 17.29
CA GLN A 349 20.26 3.91 16.61
C GLN A 349 20.10 4.10 15.11
N ARG A 350 19.14 4.92 14.67
CA ARG A 350 18.93 5.23 13.26
C ARG A 350 20.10 5.96 12.62
N GLU A 351 20.68 6.93 13.32
CA GLU A 351 21.91 7.62 12.88
C GLU A 351 23.06 6.62 12.68
N ALA A 352 23.28 5.73 13.66
CA ALA A 352 24.29 4.68 13.57
C ALA A 352 24.03 3.70 12.41
N VAL A 353 22.76 3.40 12.12
CA VAL A 353 22.35 2.57 10.98
C VAL A 353 22.67 3.26 9.66
N CYS A 354 22.32 4.54 9.50
CA CYS A 354 22.66 5.32 8.31
C CYS A 354 24.19 5.38 8.10
N ASP A 355 24.96 5.62 9.15
CA ASP A 355 26.42 5.62 9.12
C ASP A 355 26.99 4.26 8.70
N LEU A 356 26.39 3.16 9.17
CA LEU A 356 26.77 1.82 8.76
C LEU A 356 26.48 1.60 7.28
N MET A 357 25.30 1.98 6.79
CA MET A 357 24.93 1.82 5.38
C MET A 357 25.87 2.61 4.47
N ALA A 358 26.22 3.85 4.84
CA ALA A 358 27.19 4.65 4.09
C ALA A 358 28.58 3.99 4.06
N LYS A 359 29.04 3.40 5.16
CA LYS A 359 30.32 2.66 5.21
C LYS A 359 30.29 1.39 4.37
N ILE A 360 29.14 0.70 4.32
CA ILE A 360 28.94 -0.47 3.45
C ILE A 360 28.95 -0.04 1.98
N GLU A 361 28.33 1.08 1.65
CA GLU A 361 28.34 1.66 0.30
C GLU A 361 29.77 1.99 -0.16
N GLU A 362 30.55 2.68 0.68
CA GLU A 362 31.93 3.07 0.38
C GLU A 362 32.86 1.86 0.26
N ASN A 363 32.70 0.85 1.13
CA ASN A 363 33.56 -0.33 1.13
C ASN A 363 32.79 -1.61 1.49
N PRO A 364 32.11 -2.24 0.51
CA PRO A 364 31.29 -3.44 0.74
C PRO A 364 32.07 -4.59 1.37
N LYS A 365 33.36 -4.69 1.03
CA LYS A 365 34.27 -5.75 1.48
C LYS A 365 34.60 -5.70 2.98
N LYS A 366 34.24 -4.60 3.66
CA LYS A 366 34.43 -4.36 5.10
C LYS A 366 33.10 -4.30 5.86
N ALA A 367 31.99 -4.73 5.27
CA ALA A 367 30.67 -4.65 5.88
C ALA A 367 30.62 -5.26 7.30
N ARG A 368 31.16 -6.48 7.50
CA ARG A 368 31.27 -7.10 8.83
C ARG A 368 32.03 -6.23 9.83
N ALA A 369 33.23 -5.78 9.46
CA ALA A 369 34.05 -4.95 10.34
C ALA A 369 33.41 -3.58 10.65
N ALA A 370 32.62 -3.03 9.72
CA ALA A 370 31.84 -1.82 9.94
C ALA A 370 30.66 -2.10 10.90
N PHE A 371 30.00 -3.25 10.74
CA PHE A 371 28.90 -3.69 11.60
C PHE A 371 29.36 -3.90 13.04
N ASP A 372 30.46 -4.61 13.27
CA ASP A 372 31.02 -4.85 14.61
C ASP A 372 31.39 -3.54 15.32
N LYS A 373 31.86 -2.54 14.57
CA LYS A 373 32.22 -1.21 15.09
C LYS A 373 31.04 -0.28 15.32
N SER A 374 29.87 -0.59 14.79
CA SER A 374 28.69 0.29 14.89
C SER A 374 28.00 0.21 16.25
N GLY A 375 28.26 -0.85 17.02
CA GLY A 375 27.55 -1.14 18.28
C GLY A 375 26.11 -1.62 18.07
N LEU A 376 25.67 -1.83 16.83
CA LEU A 376 24.31 -2.27 16.51
C LEU A 376 24.10 -3.77 16.71
N SER A 377 25.16 -4.57 16.83
CA SER A 377 25.07 -6.01 17.10
C SER A 377 24.33 -6.32 18.41
N ASP A 378 24.54 -5.53 19.46
CA ASP A 378 23.94 -5.76 20.78
C ASP A 378 22.45 -5.39 20.82
N ILE A 379 22.03 -4.48 19.94
CA ILE A 379 20.69 -3.89 19.92
C ILE A 379 19.79 -4.59 18.90
N THR A 380 20.39 -5.19 17.86
CA THR A 380 19.65 -5.88 16.81
C THR A 380 19.11 -7.20 17.34
N PRO A 381 17.79 -7.42 17.31
CA PRO A 381 17.22 -8.69 17.76
C PRO A 381 17.66 -9.80 16.81
N LEU A 382 17.92 -10.98 17.36
CA LEU A 382 18.12 -12.17 16.53
C LEU A 382 16.75 -12.59 16.00
N PRO A 383 16.48 -12.51 14.68
CA PRO A 383 15.14 -12.81 14.18
C PRO A 383 14.96 -14.32 14.08
N SER A 384 13.77 -14.81 14.44
CA SER A 384 13.32 -16.17 14.13
C SER A 384 13.04 -16.24 12.62
N LEU A 385 14.08 -16.47 11.83
CA LEU A 385 14.03 -16.51 10.37
C LEU A 385 13.53 -17.88 9.88
N GLY A 386 12.57 -17.87 8.94
CA GLY A 386 12.33 -18.99 8.04
C GLY A 386 11.77 -20.30 8.61
N GLY A 387 11.09 -20.29 9.77
CA GLY A 387 10.40 -21.50 10.27
C GLY A 387 11.32 -22.68 10.65
N LEU A 388 12.63 -22.50 10.67
CA LEU A 388 13.57 -23.49 11.19
C LEU A 388 13.84 -23.21 12.67
N ALA A 389 13.76 -24.28 13.45
CA ALA A 389 13.95 -24.28 14.89
C ALA A 389 15.29 -23.64 15.29
N GLU A 390 15.34 -23.06 16.48
CA GLU A 390 16.60 -22.73 17.16
C GLU A 390 17.53 -23.95 17.15
N GLY A 391 18.58 -23.96 16.32
CA GLY A 391 19.67 -24.93 16.45
C GLY A 391 20.14 -25.69 15.22
N GLU A 392 20.26 -25.08 14.05
CA GLU A 392 21.28 -25.55 13.09
C GLU A 392 22.54 -24.67 13.22
N ASP A 393 23.63 -25.30 13.68
CA ASP A 393 24.94 -24.73 14.07
C ASP A 393 25.75 -24.04 12.94
N GLY A 394 25.11 -23.61 11.86
CA GLY A 394 25.79 -23.05 10.67
C GLY A 394 25.77 -21.52 10.55
N SER A 395 24.79 -20.83 11.14
CA SER A 395 24.57 -19.40 10.91
C SER A 395 25.14 -18.55 12.05
N GLU A 396 26.29 -17.89 11.80
CA GLU A 396 26.89 -16.99 12.78
C GLU A 396 25.94 -15.83 13.12
N GLU A 397 25.74 -15.58 14.41
CA GLU A 397 24.75 -14.62 14.94
C GLU A 397 24.84 -13.22 14.30
N TRP A 398 26.07 -12.73 14.07
CA TRP A 398 26.31 -11.44 13.43
C TRP A 398 25.76 -11.40 12.00
N ALA A 399 25.83 -12.51 11.25
CA ALA A 399 25.37 -12.57 9.87
C ALA A 399 23.86 -12.42 9.85
N ARG A 400 23.13 -13.16 10.71
CA ARG A 400 21.67 -13.03 10.85
C ARG A 400 21.23 -11.63 11.23
N LYS A 401 21.94 -10.99 12.17
CA LYS A 401 21.63 -9.62 12.60
C LYS A 401 21.92 -8.59 11.52
N LEU A 402 23.07 -8.67 10.85
CA LEU A 402 23.41 -7.79 9.74
C LEU A 402 22.39 -7.95 8.59
N ILE A 403 22.09 -9.18 8.22
CA ILE A 403 21.09 -9.49 7.19
C ILE A 403 19.71 -8.96 7.59
N TRP A 404 19.28 -9.18 8.82
CA TRP A 404 18.02 -8.63 9.30
C TRP A 404 17.96 -7.11 9.18
N MET A 405 19.04 -6.42 9.56
CA MET A 405 19.14 -4.98 9.35
C MET A 405 19.06 -4.61 7.87
N LEU A 406 19.76 -5.35 7.00
CA LEU A 406 19.66 -5.15 5.56
C LEU A 406 18.24 -5.47 5.02
N ARG A 407 17.43 -6.27 5.71
CA ARG A 407 16.03 -6.49 5.33
C ARG A 407 15.13 -5.35 5.81
N CYS A 408 15.30 -4.89 7.05
CA CYS A 408 14.54 -3.78 7.62
C CYS A 408 14.83 -2.43 6.94
N GLN A 409 16.10 -2.20 6.57
CA GLN A 409 16.56 -0.91 6.04
C GLN A 409 16.53 -0.84 4.52
N ASN A 410 15.74 -1.68 3.85
CA ASN A 410 15.73 -1.80 2.39
C ASN A 410 15.47 -0.49 1.62
N HIS A 411 15.01 0.57 2.29
CA HIS A 411 14.80 1.90 1.73
C HIS A 411 16.06 2.80 1.71
N VAL A 412 17.09 2.51 2.51
CA VAL A 412 18.38 3.26 2.55
C VAL A 412 19.55 2.41 2.06
N ILE A 413 19.28 1.19 1.59
CA ILE A 413 20.34 0.25 1.27
C ILE A 413 20.95 0.54 -0.10
N PRO A 414 22.29 0.54 -0.19
CA PRO A 414 22.99 0.57 -1.47
C PRO A 414 22.92 -0.81 -2.14
N TYR A 415 21.89 -1.07 -2.95
CA TYR A 415 21.63 -2.41 -3.54
C TYR A 415 22.84 -3.00 -4.29
N ALA A 416 23.61 -2.14 -4.96
CA ALA A 416 24.82 -2.53 -5.66
C ALA A 416 25.94 -2.96 -4.70
N ALA A 417 26.12 -2.24 -3.59
CA ALA A 417 27.09 -2.59 -2.56
C ALA A 417 26.72 -3.88 -1.83
N VAL A 418 25.43 -4.13 -1.58
CA VAL A 418 24.97 -5.40 -0.99
C VAL A 418 25.26 -6.58 -1.93
N GLY A 419 24.96 -6.43 -3.22
CA GLY A 419 25.31 -7.45 -4.21
C GLY A 419 26.81 -7.68 -4.34
N GLU A 420 27.61 -6.62 -4.31
CA GLU A 420 29.07 -6.73 -4.29
C GLU A 420 29.57 -7.43 -3.02
N PHE A 421 28.98 -7.14 -1.86
CA PHE A 421 29.31 -7.80 -0.60
C PHE A 421 29.01 -9.30 -0.64
N PHE A 422 27.83 -9.71 -1.11
CA PHE A 422 27.46 -11.12 -1.26
C PHE A 422 28.33 -11.86 -2.29
N GLY A 423 28.78 -11.16 -3.34
CA GLY A 423 29.60 -11.73 -4.39
C GLY A 423 31.06 -12.03 -3.99
N GLN A 424 31.57 -11.53 -2.86
CA GLN A 424 32.99 -11.69 -2.52
C GLN A 424 33.35 -13.15 -2.19
N PRO A 425 34.56 -13.62 -2.55
CA PRO A 425 35.05 -14.96 -2.22
C PRO A 425 35.60 -15.00 -0.77
N LYS A 426 34.83 -14.49 0.20
CA LYS A 426 35.20 -14.44 1.62
C LYS A 426 34.20 -15.27 2.44
N ASP A 427 34.70 -15.95 3.46
CA ASP A 427 33.89 -16.72 4.42
C ASP A 427 32.74 -15.87 5.02
N ASP A 428 33.02 -14.60 5.36
CA ASP A 428 32.00 -13.65 5.83
C ASP A 428 30.85 -13.46 4.82
N SER A 429 31.18 -13.34 3.53
CA SER A 429 30.21 -13.10 2.48
C SER A 429 29.36 -14.33 2.21
N GLU A 430 29.97 -15.52 2.25
CA GLU A 430 29.27 -16.82 2.12
C GLU A 430 28.29 -17.04 3.26
N LYS A 431 28.68 -16.74 4.51
CA LYS A 431 27.79 -16.80 5.68
C LYS A 431 26.66 -15.77 5.60
N ALA A 432 26.96 -14.56 5.14
CA ALA A 432 25.97 -13.51 5.00
C ALA A 432 24.93 -13.86 3.94
N ILE A 433 25.32 -14.36 2.76
CA ILE A 433 24.35 -14.76 1.74
C ILE A 433 23.54 -15.99 2.15
N ALA A 434 24.13 -16.96 2.85
CA ALA A 434 23.37 -18.09 3.41
C ALA A 434 22.29 -17.59 4.38
N ALA A 435 22.66 -16.75 5.34
CA ALA A 435 21.70 -16.13 6.25
C ALA A 435 20.66 -15.25 5.53
N PHE A 436 21.00 -14.69 4.37
CA PHE A 436 20.08 -13.91 3.54
C PHE A 436 19.04 -14.79 2.83
N VAL A 437 19.47 -15.91 2.24
CA VAL A 437 18.59 -16.91 1.61
C VAL A 437 17.61 -17.51 2.62
N ASP A 438 18.04 -17.71 3.87
CA ASP A 438 17.18 -18.16 4.98
C ASP A 438 16.07 -17.16 5.35
N THR A 439 16.11 -15.92 4.82
CA THR A 439 15.07 -14.91 5.06
C THR A 439 13.84 -15.03 4.18
N PHE A 440 13.88 -15.90 3.18
CA PHE A 440 12.80 -16.07 2.21
C PHE A 440 11.96 -17.29 2.55
N ASP A 441 10.65 -17.17 2.31
CA ASP A 441 9.75 -18.32 2.30
C ASP A 441 9.71 -18.90 0.88
N TRP A 442 10.41 -20.02 0.70
CA TRP A 442 10.50 -20.73 -0.58
C TRP A 442 9.32 -21.70 -0.82
N GLY A 443 8.55 -22.03 0.22
CA GLY A 443 7.64 -23.20 0.21
C GLY A 443 6.46 -23.09 -0.76
N ALA A 444 6.08 -21.88 -1.15
CA ALA A 444 4.91 -21.61 -2.01
C ALA A 444 5.26 -20.99 -3.38
N ALA A 445 6.53 -20.74 -3.67
CA ALA A 445 6.97 -20.06 -4.88
C ALA A 445 7.50 -21.04 -5.93
N ASP A 446 7.16 -20.82 -7.22
CA ASP A 446 7.89 -21.47 -8.32
C ASP A 446 9.29 -20.85 -8.46
N ILE A 447 10.18 -21.48 -9.24
CA ILE A 447 11.57 -21.02 -9.39
C ILE A 447 11.63 -19.58 -9.94
N GLU A 448 10.72 -19.18 -10.84
CA GLU A 448 10.71 -17.82 -11.40
C GLU A 448 10.30 -16.80 -10.34
N GLN A 449 9.26 -17.09 -9.57
CA GLN A 449 8.75 -16.25 -8.48
C GLN A 449 9.77 -16.14 -7.35
N ALA A 450 10.40 -17.26 -6.98
CA ALA A 450 11.48 -17.33 -6.01
C ALA A 450 12.65 -16.45 -6.45
N LEU A 451 13.12 -16.61 -7.70
CA LEU A 451 14.24 -15.83 -8.23
C LEU A 451 13.90 -14.34 -8.34
N ARG A 452 12.68 -14.00 -8.77
CA ARG A 452 12.22 -12.61 -8.82
C ARG A 452 12.23 -11.99 -7.42
N GLY A 453 11.66 -12.68 -6.43
CA GLY A 453 11.67 -12.21 -5.04
C GLY A 453 13.08 -12.05 -4.47
N PHE A 454 13.97 -13.00 -4.77
CA PHE A 454 15.38 -12.96 -4.33
C PHE A 454 16.15 -11.77 -4.91
N LEU A 455 15.96 -11.49 -6.20
CA LEU A 455 16.68 -10.43 -6.92
C LEU A 455 16.02 -9.04 -6.78
N GLU A 456 14.84 -8.93 -6.18
CA GLU A 456 14.17 -7.63 -5.95
C GLU A 456 14.86 -6.80 -4.86
N VAL A 457 15.72 -7.40 -4.03
CA VAL A 457 16.20 -6.81 -2.77
C VAL A 457 17.71 -6.52 -2.76
N PHE A 458 18.41 -6.79 -3.86
CA PHE A 458 19.76 -6.32 -4.14
C PHE A 458 20.04 -6.40 -5.65
N LEU A 459 21.11 -5.75 -6.13
CA LEU A 459 21.52 -5.84 -7.53
C LEU A 459 22.60 -6.91 -7.68
N LEU A 460 22.46 -7.80 -8.67
CA LEU A 460 23.50 -8.78 -8.96
C LEU A 460 24.86 -8.08 -9.21
N PRO A 461 25.96 -8.66 -8.72
CA PRO A 461 27.29 -8.18 -9.03
C PRO A 461 27.58 -8.27 -10.54
N LYS A 462 28.56 -7.49 -11.01
CA LYS A 462 28.90 -7.42 -12.45
C LYS A 462 29.78 -8.57 -12.94
N GLU A 463 30.51 -9.22 -12.03
CA GLU A 463 31.47 -10.27 -12.37
C GLU A 463 30.81 -11.64 -12.41
N ALA A 464 31.01 -12.40 -13.49
CA ALA A 464 30.39 -13.72 -13.68
C ALA A 464 30.65 -14.69 -12.51
N GLN A 465 31.86 -14.67 -11.94
CA GLN A 465 32.21 -15.50 -10.78
C GLN A 465 31.45 -15.11 -9.50
N GLN A 466 31.14 -13.83 -9.34
CA GLN A 466 30.38 -13.33 -8.19
C GLN A 466 28.89 -13.70 -8.36
N ILE A 467 28.37 -13.57 -9.58
CA ILE A 467 27.01 -14.01 -9.92
C ILE A 467 26.84 -15.52 -9.65
N ASP A 468 27.80 -16.34 -10.10
CA ASP A 468 27.79 -17.80 -9.91
C ASP A 468 27.68 -18.18 -8.43
N ARG A 469 28.45 -17.52 -7.54
CA ARG A 469 28.37 -17.76 -6.08
C ARG A 469 26.99 -17.43 -5.51
N VAL A 470 26.44 -16.28 -5.91
CA VAL A 470 25.12 -15.84 -5.45
C VAL A 470 24.03 -16.81 -5.90
N LEU A 471 24.00 -17.15 -7.19
CA LEU A 471 23.00 -18.04 -7.79
C LEU A 471 23.19 -19.53 -7.45
N LYS A 472 24.33 -19.92 -6.88
CA LYS A 472 24.53 -21.28 -6.36
C LYS A 472 24.00 -21.44 -4.93
N THR A 473 23.92 -20.33 -4.19
CA THR A 473 23.36 -20.32 -2.83
C THR A 473 21.83 -20.23 -2.86
N PHE A 474 21.30 -19.43 -3.78
CA PHE A 474 19.91 -19.52 -4.24
C PHE A 474 19.67 -20.90 -4.88
#